data_AF-A0A9E5Q2N6-F1
#
_entry.id   AF-A0A9E5Q2N6-F1
#
_cell.length_a   1.000
_cell.length_b   1.000
_cell.length_c   1.000
_cell.angle_alpha   90.00
_cell.angle_beta   90.00
_cell.angle_gamma   90.00
#
_symmetry.space_group_name_H-M   'P 1'
#
loop_
_entity.id
_entity.type
_entity.pdbx_description
1 polymer ?
#
loop_
_entity_poly.entity_id
_entity_poly.type
_entity_poly.pdbx_seq_one_letter_code
_entity_poly.pdbx_strand_id
1 'polypeptide(L)' 'TSPLYDKIDSVIKQISEEEDYDMVFDVVQGVILYAKPEYDITDRVLDELNKGS' A
#
# COMPACT_ATOMS: atom_id res chain seq x y z
N THR A 1 -15.70 8.15 3.44
CA THR A 1 -14.58 7.30 3.90
C THR A 1 -15.11 6.40 5.00
N SER A 2 -14.69 5.14 5.00
CA SER A 2 -14.99 4.19 6.08
C SER A 2 -13.76 4.11 6.98
N PRO A 3 -13.88 3.90 8.30
CA PRO A 3 -12.73 3.78 9.20
C PRO A 3 -11.67 2.76 8.74
N LEU A 4 -12.09 1.73 8.00
CA LEU A 4 -11.17 0.75 7.41
C LEU A 4 -10.27 1.36 6.33
N TYR A 5 -10.81 2.20 5.45
CA TYR A 5 -10.02 2.85 4.39
C TYR A 5 -8.99 3.80 5.00
N ASP A 6 -9.36 4.55 6.04
CA ASP A 6 -8.42 5.44 6.74
C ASP A 6 -7.27 4.66 7.40
N LYS A 7 -7.54 3.44 7.91
CA LYS A 7 -6.50 2.54 8.43
C LYS A 7 -5.57 2.05 7.33
N ILE A 8 -6.10 1.68 6.16
CA ILE A 8 -5.32 1.26 4.99
C ILE A 8 -4.42 2.41 4.52
N ASP A 9 -4.96 3.61 4.36
CA ASP A 9 -4.20 4.79 3.92
C ASP A 9 -3.06 5.12 4.89
N SER A 10 -3.31 5.01 6.20
CA SER A 10 -2.30 5.23 7.24
C SER A 10 -1.16 4.21 7.16
N VAL A 11 -1.48 2.93 6.92
CA VAL A 11 -0.48 1.86 6.76
C VAL A 11 0.34 2.05 5.49
N ILE A 12 -0.29 2.37 4.36
CA ILE A 12 0.42 2.67 3.10
C ILE A 12 1.41 3.81 3.31
N LYS A 13 0.99 4.88 4.00
CA LYS A 13 1.85 6.02 4.29
C LYS A 13 3.05 5.63 5.18
N GLN A 14 2.82 4.84 6.23
CA GLN A 14 3.89 4.36 7.10
C GLN A 14 4.93 3.54 6.31
N ILE A 15 4.50 2.56 5.52
CA ILE A 15 5.41 1.73 4.70
C ILE A 15 6.17 2.61 3.71
N SER A 16 5.50 3.59 3.11
CA SER A 16 6.13 4.51 2.15
C SER A 16 7.23 5.36 2.80
N GLU A 17 7.04 5.79 4.05
CA GLU A 17 8.05 6.54 4.81
C GLU A 17 9.20 5.63 5.31
N GLU A 18 8.90 4.38 5.71
CA GLU A 18 9.91 3.41 6.17
C GLU A 18 10.84 2.94 5.04
N GLU A 19 10.31 2.83 3.83
CA GLU A 19 11.01 2.27 2.67
C GLU A 19 11.41 3.35 1.64
N ASP A 20 11.30 4.63 2.00
CA ASP A 20 11.68 5.80 1.18
C ASP A 20 11.02 5.81 -0.22
N TYR A 21 9.72 5.50 -0.28
CA TYR A 21 8.96 5.57 -1.53
C TYR A 21 8.55 7.00 -1.86
N ASP A 22 8.89 7.43 -3.08
CA ASP A 22 8.43 8.72 -3.60
C ASP A 22 6.93 8.70 -3.98
N MET A 23 6.43 7.54 -4.43
CA MET A 23 5.08 7.38 -4.97
C MET A 23 4.54 5.95 -4.79
N VAL A 24 3.23 5.84 -4.54
CA VAL A 24 2.48 4.58 -4.54
C VAL A 24 1.31 4.69 -5.52
N PHE A 25 1.08 3.65 -6.31
CA PHE A 25 0.04 3.64 -7.35
C PHE A 25 -0.97 2.52 -7.12
N ASP A 26 -2.25 2.84 -7.30
CA ASP A 26 -3.32 1.84 -7.35
C ASP A 26 -3.40 1.23 -8.77
N VAL A 27 -3.18 -0.09 -8.85
CA VAL A 27 -3.20 -0.85 -10.10
C VAL A 27 -4.61 -1.14 -10.63
N VAL A 28 -5.66 -1.00 -9.82
CA VAL A 28 -7.04 -1.33 -10.20
C VAL A 28 -7.56 -0.44 -11.32
N GLN A 29 -7.05 0.79 -11.45
CA GLN A 29 -7.49 1.74 -12.46
C GLN A 29 -6.94 1.49 -13.87
N GLY A 30 -6.14 0.43 -14.08
CA GLY A 30 -5.62 0.07 -15.41
C GLY A 30 -4.61 1.06 -15.98
N VAL A 31 -4.04 1.93 -15.14
CA VAL A 31 -3.04 2.94 -15.52
C VAL A 31 -1.65 2.32 -15.67
N ILE A 32 -1.37 1.23 -14.94
CA ILE A 32 -0.09 0.52 -14.98
C ILE A 32 -0.19 -0.66 -15.96
N LEU A 33 0.59 -0.61 -17.04
CA LEU A 33 0.65 -1.69 -18.04
C LEU A 33 1.54 -2.86 -17.60
N TYR A 34 2.60 -2.56 -16.84
CA TYR A 34 3.54 -3.54 -16.30
C TYR A 34 4.27 -2.96 -15.10
N ALA A 35 4.42 -3.77 -14.06
CA ALA A 35 5.34 -3.55 -12.96
C ALA A 35 5.96 -4.91 -12.60
N LYS A 36 7.18 -4.89 -12.04
CA LYS A 36 7.75 -6.11 -11.48
C LYS A 36 6.99 -6.51 -10.20
N PRO A 37 6.85 -7.80 -9.89
CA PRO A 37 6.22 -8.25 -8.65
C PRO A 37 6.89 -7.68 -7.38
N GLU A 38 8.20 -7.40 -7.44
CA GLU A 38 8.95 -6.81 -6.32
C GLU A 38 8.52 -5.38 -5.95
N TYR A 39 7.73 -4.72 -6.80
CA TYR A 39 7.16 -3.39 -6.52
C TYR A 39 5.72 -3.44 -6.00
N ASP A 40 5.10 -4.63 -5.92
CA ASP A 40 3.78 -4.79 -5.34
C ASP A 40 3.89 -4.94 -3.82
N ILE A 41 3.32 -3.98 -3.10
CA ILE A 41 3.36 -3.91 -1.64
C ILE A 41 2.08 -4.42 -0.98
N THR A 42 1.16 -5.02 -1.75
CA THR A 42 -0.16 -5.46 -1.26
C THR A 42 -0.03 -6.38 -0.05
N ASP A 43 0.82 -7.41 -0.13
CA ASP A 43 1.03 -8.36 0.97
C ASP A 43 1.66 -7.68 2.20
N ARG A 44 2.61 -6.76 1.97
CA ARG A 44 3.25 -5.97 3.04
C ARG A 44 2.23 -5.10 3.79
N VAL A 45 1.30 -4.47 3.06
CA VAL A 45 0.20 -3.69 3.64
C VAL A 45 -0.74 -4.58 4.45
N LEU A 46 -1.08 -5.77 3.96
CA LEU A 46 -1.91 -6.74 4.70
C LEU A 46 -1.24 -7.20 5.99
N ASP A 47 0.05 -7.52 5.95
CA ASP A 47 0.82 -7.92 7.12
C ASP A 47 0.82 -6.82 8.20
N GLU A 48 1.04 -5.56 7.81
CA GLU A 48 1.07 -4.44 8.75
C GLU A 48 -0.32 -4.14 9.34
N LEU A 49 -1.38 -4.20 8.53
CA LEU A 49 -2.76 -4.06 8.98
C LEU A 49 -3.15 -5.09 10.05
N ASN A 50 -2.65 -6.32 9.90
CA ASN A 50 -2.92 -7.43 10.81
C ASN A 50 -2.15 -7.32 12.13
N LYS A 51 -0.98 -6.66 12.18
CA LYS A 51 -0.23 -6.43 13.43
C LYS A 51 -0.95 -5.46 14.38
N GLY A 52 -1.70 -4.51 13.83
CA GLY A 52 -2.50 -3.56 14.60
C GLY A 52 -3.93 -4.05 14.88
N SER A 53 -4.16 -5.36 14.96
CA SER A 53 -5.46 -5.98 15.25
C SER A 53 -5.40 -6.86 16.50
#